data_AF-A0AAD3RU41-F1
#
_entry.id   AF-A0AAD3RU41-F1
#
_cell.length_a   1.000
_cell.length_b   1.000
_cell.length_c   1.000
_cell.angle_alpha   90.00
_cell.angle_beta   90.00
_cell.angle_gamma   90.00
#
_symmetry.space_group_name_H-M   'P 1'
#
loop_
_entity.id
_entity.type
_entity.pdbx_description
1 polymer ?
#
loop_
_entity_poly.entity_id
_entity_poly.type
_entity_poly.pdbx_seq_one_letter_code
_entity_poly.pdbx_strand_id
1 'polypeptide(L)'
;MLLGFLLFYVGAVLFLNGLWLMGRIEDREIVVINIISGLVAGAVVVQGAFGQGADGQSVRAAALTLMFSTTYFWVAYNRLVAVDGRGLGWFSLFVAITTVPVFLRAVMAAGSATELWLAANWAIWGVLWFMYFLLLALGRPILRQTAWVTLLAGILTGWLPGFLLLDGLM
;
A
#
# COMPACT_ATOMS: atom_id res chain seq x y z
N MET A 1 -9.63 4.83 -14.55
CA MET A 1 -8.48 4.09 -15.12
C MET A 1 -7.21 4.18 -14.29
N LEU A 2 -6.67 5.37 -13.95
CA LEU A 2 -5.42 5.47 -13.19
C LEU A 2 -5.47 4.83 -11.79
N LEU A 3 -6.59 4.98 -11.08
CA LEU A 3 -6.81 4.32 -9.79
C LEU A 3 -6.79 2.79 -9.92
N GLY A 4 -7.47 2.24 -10.94
CA GLY A 4 -7.47 0.80 -11.21
C GLY A 4 -6.06 0.28 -11.51
N PHE A 5 -5.29 1.02 -12.32
CA PHE A 5 -3.89 0.70 -12.61
C PHE A 5 -3.01 0.70 -11.35
N LEU A 6 -3.15 1.73 -10.51
CA LEU A 6 -2.44 1.81 -9.22
C LEU A 6 -2.81 0.63 -8.31
N LEU A 7 -4.11 0.39 -8.10
CA LEU A 7 -4.60 -0.67 -7.21
C LEU A 7 -4.20 -2.06 -7.70
N PHE A 8 -4.18 -2.29 -9.00
CA PHE A 8 -3.75 -3.56 -9.58
C PHE A 8 -2.30 -3.89 -9.18
N TYR A 9 -1.38 -2.93 -9.30
CA TYR A 9 0.01 -3.13 -8.88
C TYR A 9 0.20 -3.15 -7.37
N VAL A 10 -0.56 -2.33 -6.61
CA VAL A 10 -0.64 -2.43 -5.14
C VAL A 10 -1.08 -3.83 -4.71
N GLY A 11 -2.04 -4.41 -5.42
CA GLY A 11 -2.51 -5.78 -5.18
C GLY A 11 -1.43 -6.81 -5.42
N ALA A 12 -0.73 -6.72 -6.56
CA ALA A 12 0.35 -7.62 -6.92
C ALA A 12 1.50 -7.58 -5.89
N VAL A 13 1.95 -6.38 -5.48
CA VAL A 13 3.05 -6.24 -4.52
C VAL A 13 2.67 -6.71 -3.12
N LEU A 14 1.45 -6.45 -2.66
CA LEU A 14 1.01 -6.97 -1.36
C LEU A 14 0.83 -8.49 -1.41
N PHE A 15 0.22 -9.04 -2.45
CA PHE A 15 0.08 -10.49 -2.61
C PHE A 15 1.45 -11.20 -2.57
N LEU A 16 2.42 -10.71 -3.35
CA LEU A 16 3.77 -11.29 -3.41
C LEU A 16 4.55 -11.06 -2.10
N ASN A 17 4.46 -9.89 -1.47
CA ASN A 17 5.09 -9.68 -0.15
C ASN A 17 4.47 -10.59 0.92
N GLY A 18 3.17 -10.87 0.84
CA GLY A 18 2.52 -11.84 1.70
C GLY A 18 3.09 -13.25 1.54
N LEU A 19 3.29 -13.71 0.30
CA LEU A 19 3.94 -15.00 0.02
C LEU A 19 5.41 -15.03 0.46
N TRP A 20 6.14 -13.94 0.23
CA TRP A 20 7.52 -13.77 0.68
C TRP A 20 7.63 -13.87 2.21
N LEU A 21 6.77 -13.19 2.98
CA LEU A 21 6.72 -13.30 4.44
C LEU A 21 6.37 -14.72 4.94
N MET A 22 5.75 -15.55 4.10
CA MET A 22 5.48 -16.97 4.38
C MET A 22 6.65 -17.90 3.96
N GLY A 23 7.77 -17.35 3.50
CA GLY A 23 8.92 -18.11 3.03
C GLY A 23 8.70 -18.85 1.70
N ARG A 24 7.79 -18.35 0.85
CA ARG A 24 7.50 -18.94 -0.47
C ARG A 24 8.26 -18.30 -1.63
N ILE A 25 8.92 -17.18 -1.39
CA ILE A 25 9.69 -16.40 -2.36
C ILE A 25 11.00 -15.99 -1.67
N GLU A 26 12.12 -15.98 -2.39
CA GLU A 26 13.41 -15.58 -1.84
C GLU A 26 13.53 -14.06 -1.67
N ASP A 27 14.36 -13.63 -0.71
CA ASP A 27 14.55 -12.23 -0.34
C ASP A 27 14.96 -11.32 -1.50
N ARG A 28 15.76 -11.82 -2.44
CA ARG A 28 16.23 -11.03 -3.59
C ARG A 28 15.18 -10.92 -4.70
N GLU A 29 14.26 -11.87 -4.79
CA GLU A 29 13.24 -11.90 -5.84
C GLU A 29 12.14 -10.86 -5.57
N ILE A 30 11.82 -10.62 -4.30
CA ILE A 30 10.76 -9.67 -3.92
C ILE A 30 11.12 -8.21 -4.24
N VAL A 31 12.39 -7.91 -4.48
CA VAL A 31 12.88 -6.59 -4.88
C VAL A 31 12.18 -6.10 -6.16
N VAL A 32 12.01 -6.98 -7.15
CA VAL A 32 11.49 -6.60 -8.48
C VAL A 32 10.09 -6.01 -8.38
N ILE A 33 9.15 -6.73 -7.76
CA ILE A 33 7.76 -6.27 -7.67
C ILE A 33 7.63 -4.99 -6.82
N ASN A 34 8.45 -4.85 -5.77
CA ASN A 34 8.46 -3.67 -4.93
C ASN A 34 8.98 -2.44 -5.70
N ILE A 35 10.02 -2.59 -6.52
CA ILE A 35 10.49 -1.50 -7.38
C ILE A 35 9.42 -1.12 -8.42
N ILE A 36 8.84 -2.09 -9.13
CA ILE A 36 7.82 -1.82 -10.16
C ILE A 36 6.61 -1.11 -9.55
N SER A 37 6.11 -1.58 -8.42
CA SER A 37 4.93 -0.99 -7.78
C SER A 37 5.26 0.37 -7.14
N GLY A 38 6.47 0.53 -6.62
CA GLY A 38 7.01 1.82 -6.19
C GLY A 38 7.05 2.84 -7.34
N LEU A 39 7.50 2.43 -8.52
CA LEU A 39 7.56 3.28 -9.72
C LEU A 39 6.16 3.62 -10.25
N VAL A 40 5.25 2.65 -10.31
CA VAL A 40 3.85 2.88 -10.71
C VAL A 40 3.20 3.91 -9.78
N ALA A 41 3.31 3.70 -8.46
CA ALA A 41 2.79 4.65 -7.49
C ALA A 41 3.51 6.01 -7.59
N GLY A 42 4.83 6.02 -7.77
CA GLY A 42 5.63 7.23 -7.93
C GLY A 42 5.23 8.05 -9.17
N ALA A 43 4.91 7.39 -10.29
CA ALA A 43 4.42 8.06 -11.49
C ALA A 43 3.06 8.73 -11.25
N VAL A 44 2.16 8.07 -10.52
CA VAL A 44 0.88 8.66 -10.09
C VAL A 44 1.12 9.88 -9.19
N VAL A 45 2.09 9.81 -8.28
CA VAL A 45 2.48 10.95 -7.42
C VAL A 45 2.99 12.11 -8.25
N VAL A 46 3.90 11.86 -9.20
CA VAL A 46 4.46 12.93 -10.05
C VAL A 46 3.37 13.62 -10.85
N GLN A 47 2.47 12.86 -11.46
CA GLN A 47 1.34 13.42 -12.19
C GLN A 47 0.40 14.22 -11.27
N GLY A 48 0.01 13.67 -10.12
CA GLY A 48 -0.95 14.30 -9.21
C GLY A 48 -0.41 15.53 -8.48
N ALA A 49 0.89 15.56 -8.17
CA ALA A 49 1.51 16.66 -7.44
C ALA A 49 2.06 17.77 -8.35
N PHE A 50 2.56 17.43 -9.53
CA PHE A 50 3.31 18.34 -10.41
C PHE A 50 2.79 18.39 -11.86
N GLY A 51 1.76 17.59 -12.19
CA GLY A 51 1.18 17.57 -13.52
C GLY A 51 0.40 18.84 -13.85
N GLN A 52 0.11 19.01 -15.15
CA GLN A 52 -0.75 20.11 -15.60
C GLN A 52 -2.16 19.95 -14.98
N GLY A 53 -2.69 21.04 -14.43
CA GLY A 53 -3.99 21.03 -13.76
C GLY A 53 -3.96 20.50 -12.31
N ALA A 54 -2.78 20.32 -11.71
CA ALA A 54 -2.67 19.98 -10.30
C ALA A 54 -3.31 21.05 -9.41
N ASP A 55 -4.05 20.58 -8.41
CA ASP A 55 -4.85 21.36 -7.47
C ASP A 55 -4.72 20.78 -6.04
N GLY A 56 -5.41 21.39 -5.07
CA GLY A 56 -5.31 20.94 -3.67
C GLY A 56 -5.78 19.51 -3.42
N GLN A 57 -6.69 18.97 -4.24
CA GLN A 57 -7.20 17.61 -4.09
C GLN A 57 -6.23 16.57 -4.66
N SER A 58 -5.73 16.82 -5.87
CA SER A 58 -4.75 15.95 -6.54
C SER A 58 -3.41 15.92 -5.81
N VAL A 59 -2.92 17.07 -5.31
CA VAL A 59 -1.70 17.12 -4.48
C VAL A 59 -1.88 16.33 -3.19
N ARG A 60 -3.05 16.42 -2.54
CA ARG A 60 -3.36 15.62 -1.34
C ARG A 60 -3.37 14.13 -1.65
N ALA A 61 -4.01 13.72 -2.76
CA ALA A 61 -4.04 12.33 -3.18
C ALA A 61 -2.61 11.82 -3.46
N ALA A 62 -1.80 12.61 -4.16
CA ALA A 62 -0.40 12.30 -4.44
C ALA A 62 0.42 12.15 -3.14
N ALA A 63 0.26 13.03 -2.16
CA ALA A 63 0.94 12.92 -0.86
C ALA A 63 0.60 11.60 -0.15
N LEU A 64 -0.67 11.19 -0.19
CA LEU A 64 -1.10 9.92 0.40
C LEU A 64 -0.58 8.71 -0.39
N THR A 65 -0.60 8.75 -1.73
CA THR A 65 -0.03 7.69 -2.58
C THR A 65 1.48 7.53 -2.39
N LEU A 66 2.20 8.63 -2.15
CA LEU A 66 3.65 8.62 -1.94
C LEU A 66 4.06 7.79 -0.71
N MET A 67 3.20 7.70 0.30
CA MET A 67 3.43 6.83 1.46
C MET A 67 3.58 5.35 1.07
N PHE A 68 2.73 4.89 0.15
CA PHE A 68 2.76 3.52 -0.37
C PHE A 68 3.96 3.30 -1.29
N SER A 69 4.22 4.23 -2.21
CA SER A 69 5.42 4.19 -3.09
C SER A 69 6.71 4.10 -2.26
N THR A 70 6.82 4.93 -1.22
CA THR A 70 7.94 4.93 -0.28
C THR A 70 8.05 3.59 0.45
N THR A 71 6.93 3.02 0.91
CA THR A 71 6.91 1.69 1.55
C THR A 71 7.54 0.64 0.65
N TYR A 72 7.15 0.58 -0.64
CA TYR A 72 7.67 -0.43 -1.56
C TYR A 72 9.15 -0.23 -1.87
N PHE A 73 9.59 1.00 -2.14
CA PHE A 73 11.02 1.27 -2.34
C PHE A 73 11.84 0.94 -1.10
N TRP A 74 11.31 1.17 0.10
CA TRP A 74 11.99 0.82 1.34
C TRP A 74 12.09 -0.70 1.53
N VAL A 75 11.03 -1.46 1.23
CA VAL A 75 11.09 -2.93 1.23
C VAL A 75 12.18 -3.43 0.27
N ALA A 76 12.21 -2.92 -0.96
CA ALA A 76 13.24 -3.27 -1.95
C ALA A 76 14.65 -2.93 -1.44
N TYR A 77 14.84 -1.72 -0.92
CA TYR A 77 16.12 -1.28 -0.34
C TYR A 77 16.58 -2.20 0.80
N ASN A 78 15.69 -2.54 1.73
CA ASN A 78 16.03 -3.39 2.87
C ASN A 78 16.50 -4.78 2.45
N ARG A 79 15.96 -5.30 1.35
CA ARG A 79 16.36 -6.60 0.79
C ARG A 79 17.68 -6.54 0.02
N LEU A 80 17.97 -5.43 -0.65
CA LEU A 80 19.25 -5.23 -1.35
C LEU A 80 20.43 -5.03 -0.38
N VAL A 81 20.22 -4.28 0.70
CA VAL A 81 21.29 -3.88 1.64
C VAL A 81 21.33 -4.77 2.90
N ALA A 82 20.40 -5.72 3.04
CA ALA A 82 20.33 -6.68 4.15
C ALA A 82 20.33 -6.00 5.54
N VAL A 83 19.48 -4.99 5.72
CA VAL A 83 19.28 -4.29 7.00
C VAL A 83 18.08 -4.84 7.79
N ASP A 84 18.04 -4.54 9.09
CA ASP A 84 17.05 -5.09 10.05
C ASP A 84 15.59 -4.62 9.84
N GLY A 85 15.36 -3.60 9.01
CA GLY A 85 14.02 -3.10 8.67
C GLY A 85 13.33 -2.23 9.72
N ARG A 86 13.97 -1.88 10.85
CA ARG A 86 13.35 -1.07 11.90
C ARG A 86 12.91 0.32 11.41
N GLY A 87 13.66 0.91 10.49
CA GLY A 87 13.30 2.20 9.86
C GLY A 87 11.95 2.13 9.12
N LEU A 88 11.74 1.06 8.36
CA LEU A 88 10.45 0.80 7.69
C LEU A 88 9.33 0.56 8.73
N GLY A 89 9.62 -0.12 9.84
CA GLY A 89 8.66 -0.28 10.92
C GLY A 89 8.16 1.05 11.48
N TRP A 90 9.07 1.99 11.78
CA TRP A 90 8.67 3.34 12.24
C TRP A 90 7.92 4.14 11.18
N PHE A 91 8.35 4.08 9.92
CA PHE A 91 7.60 4.68 8.84
C PHE A 91 6.19 4.09 8.72
N SER A 92 6.05 2.79 8.98
CA SER A 92 4.73 2.13 8.94
C SER A 92 3.79 2.63 10.04
N LEU A 93 4.31 3.04 11.21
CA LEU A 93 3.50 3.70 12.24
C LEU A 93 2.99 5.06 11.77
N PHE A 94 3.85 5.86 11.12
CA PHE A 94 3.44 7.13 10.50
C PHE A 94 2.30 6.91 9.50
N VAL A 95 2.41 5.88 8.66
CA VAL A 95 1.35 5.51 7.72
C VAL A 95 0.06 5.15 8.44
N ALA A 96 0.13 4.23 9.41
CA ALA A 96 -1.03 3.76 10.16
C ALA A 96 -1.79 4.89 10.88
N ILE A 97 -1.09 5.84 11.47
CA ILE A 97 -1.72 7.01 12.13
C ILE A 97 -2.36 7.92 11.07
N THR A 98 -1.68 8.14 9.95
CA THR A 98 -2.17 9.03 8.88
C THR A 98 -3.44 8.50 8.22
N THR A 99 -3.62 7.17 8.09
CA THR A 99 -4.83 6.62 7.47
C THR A 99 -6.09 6.84 8.32
N VAL A 100 -5.98 7.05 9.64
CA VAL A 100 -7.14 7.26 10.53
C VAL A 100 -8.00 8.47 10.12
N PRO A 101 -7.48 9.71 10.03
CA PRO A 101 -8.27 10.84 9.57
C PRO A 101 -8.66 10.75 8.08
N VAL A 102 -7.94 9.96 7.27
CA VAL A 102 -8.33 9.72 5.87
C VAL A 102 -9.56 8.82 5.81
N PHE A 103 -9.55 7.72 6.54
CA PHE A 103 -10.67 6.79 6.69
C PHE A 103 -11.92 7.51 7.20
N LEU A 104 -11.82 8.25 8.31
CA LEU A 104 -12.97 8.94 8.90
C LEU A 104 -13.61 9.93 7.93
N ARG A 105 -12.79 10.74 7.24
CA ARG A 105 -13.30 11.67 6.21
C ARG A 105 -13.95 10.94 5.04
N ALA A 106 -13.34 9.84 4.58
CA ALA A 106 -13.87 9.07 3.45
C ALA A 106 -15.22 8.41 3.78
N VAL A 107 -15.39 7.86 4.99
CA VAL A 107 -16.68 7.30 5.43
C VAL A 107 -17.75 8.37 5.52
N MET A 108 -17.44 9.55 6.06
CA MET A 108 -18.39 10.66 6.16
C MET A 108 -18.81 11.22 4.79
N ALA A 109 -17.94 11.11 3.79
CA ALA A 109 -18.19 11.59 2.44
C ALA A 109 -18.80 10.53 1.50
N ALA A 110 -18.83 9.25 1.91
CA ALA A 110 -19.27 8.16 1.05
C ALA A 110 -20.78 8.23 0.79
N GLY A 111 -21.16 8.35 -0.48
CA GLY A 111 -22.55 8.30 -0.96
C GLY A 111 -22.92 6.98 -1.65
N SER A 112 -21.95 6.10 -1.91
CA SER A 112 -22.16 4.81 -2.59
C SER A 112 -21.45 3.65 -1.90
N ALA A 113 -21.85 2.41 -2.23
CA ALA A 113 -21.19 1.20 -1.73
C ALA A 113 -19.72 1.14 -2.15
N THR A 114 -19.39 1.56 -3.37
CA THR A 114 -18.02 1.63 -3.90
C THR A 114 -17.17 2.62 -3.10
N GLU A 115 -17.70 3.81 -2.79
CA GLU A 115 -16.99 4.80 -1.98
C GLU A 115 -16.82 4.36 -0.53
N LEU A 116 -17.83 3.70 0.04
CA LEU A 116 -17.72 3.12 1.39
C LEU A 116 -16.67 2.02 1.45
N TRP A 117 -16.58 1.19 0.40
CA TRP A 117 -15.53 0.18 0.25
C TRP A 117 -14.14 0.81 0.13
N LEU A 118 -13.98 1.85 -0.70
CA LEU A 118 -12.73 2.62 -0.79
C LEU A 118 -12.35 3.25 0.55
N ALA A 119 -13.32 3.75 1.30
CA ALA A 119 -13.10 4.23 2.66
C ALA A 119 -12.60 3.10 3.57
N ALA A 120 -13.29 1.95 3.60
CA ALA A 120 -12.91 0.79 4.41
C ALA A 120 -11.48 0.29 4.11
N ASN A 121 -11.01 0.39 2.87
CA ASN A 121 -9.63 0.03 2.51
C ASN A 121 -8.59 0.86 3.28
N TRP A 122 -8.85 2.14 3.56
CA TRP A 122 -7.94 2.95 4.39
C TRP A 122 -7.79 2.42 5.81
N ALA A 123 -8.86 1.86 6.38
CA ALA A 123 -8.80 1.20 7.68
C ALA A 123 -8.01 -0.11 7.60
N ILE A 124 -8.25 -0.94 6.57
CA ILE A 124 -7.52 -2.19 6.35
C ILE A 124 -6.02 -1.93 6.19
N TRP A 125 -5.64 -0.94 5.37
CA TRP A 125 -4.27 -0.52 5.21
C TRP A 125 -3.70 0.07 6.50
N GLY A 126 -4.46 0.88 7.25
CA GLY A 126 -4.02 1.36 8.56
C GLY A 126 -3.62 0.22 9.51
N VAL A 127 -4.47 -0.82 9.59
CA VAL A 127 -4.20 -2.02 10.41
C VAL A 127 -2.97 -2.77 9.90
N LEU A 128 -2.85 -3.01 8.58
CA LEU A 128 -1.71 -3.73 8.02
C LEU A 128 -0.39 -3.01 8.28
N TRP A 129 -0.32 -1.69 8.07
CA TRP A 129 0.89 -0.92 8.35
C TRP A 129 1.19 -0.85 9.84
N PHE A 130 0.18 -0.83 10.71
CA PHE A 130 0.41 -0.98 12.14
C PHE A 130 1.00 -2.35 12.51
N MET A 131 0.56 -3.43 11.85
CA MET A 131 1.18 -4.75 12.00
C MET A 131 2.65 -4.75 11.56
N TYR A 132 3.00 -4.05 10.46
CA TYR A 132 4.41 -3.88 10.08
C TYR A 132 5.22 -3.12 11.11
N PHE A 133 4.66 -2.10 11.76
CA PHE A 133 5.32 -1.44 12.89
C PHE A 133 5.59 -2.42 14.04
N LEU A 134 4.57 -3.17 14.46
CA LEU A 134 4.71 -4.16 15.53
C LEU A 134 5.75 -5.24 15.18
N LEU A 135 5.74 -5.72 13.95
CA LEU A 135 6.66 -6.75 13.47
C LEU A 135 8.10 -6.24 13.35
N LEU A 136 8.30 -5.13 12.63
CA LEU A 136 9.63 -4.66 12.21
C LEU A 136 10.30 -3.76 13.24
N ALA A 137 9.57 -2.81 13.85
CA ALA A 137 10.15 -1.87 14.81
C ALA A 137 10.13 -2.43 16.24
N LEU A 138 9.04 -3.07 16.65
CA LEU A 138 8.90 -3.62 18.01
C LEU A 138 9.29 -5.10 18.14
N GLY A 139 9.62 -5.77 17.04
CA GLY A 139 10.06 -7.18 17.05
C GLY A 139 9.01 -8.14 17.59
N ARG A 140 7.72 -7.82 17.49
CA ARG A 140 6.63 -8.69 17.97
C ARG A 140 6.55 -9.96 17.10
N PRO A 141 6.33 -11.15 17.68
CA PRO A 141 6.34 -12.42 16.96
C PRO A 141 5.01 -12.68 16.21
N ILE A 142 4.61 -11.74 15.34
CA ILE A 142 3.35 -11.76 14.58
C ILE A 142 3.56 -11.95 13.07
N LEU A 143 4.70 -12.52 12.67
CA LEU A 143 5.09 -12.69 11.26
C LEU A 143 4.01 -13.40 10.45
N ARG A 144 3.51 -14.54 10.95
CA ARG A 144 2.51 -15.35 10.26
C ARG A 144 1.20 -14.60 10.04
N GLN A 145 0.72 -13.88 11.06
CA GLN A 145 -0.50 -13.09 10.99
C GLN A 145 -0.33 -11.94 10.00
N THR A 146 0.79 -11.24 10.08
CA THR A 146 1.12 -10.13 9.18
C THR A 146 1.20 -10.61 7.73
N ALA A 147 1.80 -11.79 7.49
CA ALA A 147 1.88 -12.39 6.16
C ALA A 147 0.48 -12.66 5.55
N TRP A 148 -0.42 -13.26 6.32
CA TRP A 148 -1.80 -13.53 5.88
C TRP A 148 -2.58 -12.24 5.62
N VAL A 149 -2.50 -11.27 6.53
CA VAL A 149 -3.18 -9.98 6.34
C VAL A 149 -2.62 -9.24 5.13
N THR A 150 -1.30 -9.26 4.91
CA THR A 150 -0.65 -8.69 3.72
C THR A 150 -1.21 -9.33 2.44
N LEU A 151 -1.23 -10.67 2.41
CA LEU A 151 -1.69 -11.43 1.24
C LEU A 151 -3.17 -11.15 0.92
N LEU A 152 -4.04 -11.24 1.94
CA LEU A 152 -5.48 -11.04 1.77
C LEU A 152 -5.81 -9.58 1.44
N ALA A 153 -5.12 -8.62 2.04
CA ALA A 153 -5.26 -7.21 1.67
C ALA A 153 -4.87 -7.00 0.21
N GLY A 154 -3.78 -7.62 -0.27
CA GLY A 154 -3.38 -7.56 -1.67
C GLY A 154 -4.48 -8.03 -2.62
N ILE A 155 -5.14 -9.15 -2.30
CA ILE A 155 -6.23 -9.68 -3.11
C ILE A 155 -7.47 -8.78 -3.07
N LEU A 156 -7.95 -8.48 -1.86
CA LEU A 156 -9.28 -7.90 -1.64
C LEU A 156 -9.32 -6.38 -1.80
N THR A 157 -8.20 -5.69 -1.56
CA THR A 157 -8.14 -4.20 -1.60
C THR A 157 -7.40 -3.66 -2.81
N GLY A 158 -6.63 -4.50 -3.52
CA GLY A 158 -5.80 -4.09 -4.66
C GLY A 158 -6.09 -4.87 -5.93
N TRP A 159 -5.82 -6.18 -5.94
CA TRP A 159 -5.75 -6.97 -7.18
C TRP A 159 -7.12 -7.12 -7.85
N LEU A 160 -8.09 -7.72 -7.16
CA LEU A 160 -9.44 -7.89 -7.67
C LEU A 160 -10.11 -6.55 -8.02
N PRO A 161 -10.17 -5.55 -7.12
CA PRO A 161 -10.81 -4.28 -7.44
C PRO A 161 -10.05 -3.47 -8.50
N GLY A 162 -8.71 -3.53 -8.51
CA GLY A 162 -7.89 -2.88 -9.52
C GLY A 162 -8.17 -3.42 -10.92
N PHE A 163 -8.32 -4.74 -11.05
CA PHE A 163 -8.74 -5.38 -12.29
C PHE A 163 -10.16 -4.93 -12.70
N LEU A 164 -11.13 -4.99 -11.80
CA LEU A 164 -12.52 -4.60 -12.10
C LEU A 164 -12.65 -3.13 -12.52
N LEU A 165 -11.89 -2.22 -11.89
CA LEU A 165 -11.84 -0.79 -12.26
C LEU A 165 -11.16 -0.53 -13.60
N LEU A 166 -10.26 -1.40 -14.05
CA LEU A 166 -9.64 -1.31 -15.37
C LEU A 166 -10.61 -1.74 -16.47
N ASP A 167 -11.43 -2.75 -16.20
CA ASP A 167 -12.47 -3.24 -17.11
C ASP A 167 -13.78 -2.40 -17.07
N GLY A 168 -13.85 -1.39 -16.20
CA GLY A 168 -15.03 -0.53 -16.06
C GLY A 168 -16.23 -1.22 -15.42
N LEU A 169 -15.99 -2.30 -14.68
CA LEU A 169 -17.01 -3.10 -13.98
C LEU A 169 -17.30 -2.58 -12.56
N MET A 170 -16.60 -1.53 -12.12
CA MET A 170 -16.74 -0.88 -10.82
C MET A 170 -16.65 0.64 -10.93
#